data_AF-A0A349TBS6-F1
#
_entry.id   AF-A0A349TBS6-F1
#
_cell.length_a   1.000
_cell.length_b   1.000
_cell.length_c   1.000
_cell.angle_alpha   90.00
_cell.angle_beta   90.00
_cell.angle_gamma   90.00
#
_symmetry.space_group_name_H-M   'P 1'
#
loop_
_entity.id
_entity.type
_entity.pdbx_description
1 polymer ?
#
loop_
_entity_poly.entity_id
_entity_poly.type
_entity_poly.pdbx_seq_one_letter_code
_entity_poly.pdbx_strand_id
1 'polypeptide(L)'
;VPLYDLFCRVTGFGGTTQRATEGEADLAAQIAQSAGGRTMSIRFDATTSHDLPWTFKPAQPTDTVQIGIRDLATYTARNNSDVPITGTATFNVEPEQAGQYFNKIQCFCFTEQTLQPGQEVSMPVLYYVDPAALDDELMEGVEQITLSYTFHRANEEGS
;
A
#
# COMPACT_ATOMS: atom_id res chain seq x y z
N VAL A 1 23.82 -23.55 4.92
CA VAL A 1 23.37 -24.95 4.76
C VAL A 1 22.08 -24.96 3.94
N PRO A 2 22.00 -25.69 2.81
CA PRO A 2 21.09 -25.35 1.69
C PRO A 2 19.65 -25.86 1.84
N LEU A 3 19.30 -26.39 3.01
CA LEU A 3 18.01 -27.05 3.24
C LEU A 3 16.98 -26.11 3.90
N TYR A 4 17.42 -25.00 4.51
CA TYR A 4 16.53 -24.01 5.13
C TYR A 4 15.97 -22.99 4.12
N ASP A 5 16.75 -22.63 3.09
CA ASP A 5 16.32 -21.72 2.01
C ASP A 5 15.16 -22.28 1.16
N LEU A 6 15.02 -23.61 1.11
CA LEU A 6 13.94 -24.25 0.38
C LEU A 6 12.63 -24.24 1.19
N PHE A 7 12.72 -24.29 2.52
CA PHE A 7 11.55 -24.35 3.40
C PHE A 7 10.85 -22.99 3.54
N CYS A 8 11.63 -21.89 3.62
CA CYS A 8 11.08 -20.54 3.69
C CYS A 8 10.39 -20.10 2.38
N ARG A 9 10.76 -20.67 1.23
CA ARG A 9 10.18 -20.29 -0.07
C ARG A 9 8.82 -20.93 -0.34
N VAL A 10 8.54 -22.08 0.29
CA VAL A 10 7.36 -22.91 -0.07
C VAL A 10 6.19 -22.73 0.90
N THR A 11 6.39 -22.17 2.10
CA THR A 11 5.37 -22.28 3.16
C THR A 11 4.79 -20.95 3.67
N GLY A 12 5.33 -19.79 3.30
CA GLY A 12 4.72 -18.50 3.70
C GLY A 12 4.47 -18.38 5.21
N PHE A 13 5.33 -18.97 6.04
CA PHE A 13 5.15 -18.97 7.49
C PHE A 13 5.44 -17.57 8.05
N GLY A 14 4.42 -16.92 8.65
CA GLY A 14 4.58 -15.67 9.40
C GLY A 14 4.20 -14.38 8.67
N GLY A 15 3.28 -14.41 7.70
CA GLY A 15 2.66 -13.18 7.16
C GLY A 15 3.62 -12.23 6.44
N THR A 16 4.73 -12.75 5.91
CA THR A 16 5.71 -11.92 5.19
C THR A 16 5.28 -11.78 3.73
N THR A 17 4.89 -10.57 3.34
CA THR A 17 4.45 -10.24 1.97
C THR A 17 5.49 -10.62 0.92
N GLN A 18 5.10 -11.35 -0.11
CA GLN A 18 5.98 -11.74 -1.21
C GLN A 18 6.28 -10.52 -2.10
N ARG A 19 7.53 -10.32 -2.53
CA ARG A 19 7.84 -9.37 -3.61
C ARG A 19 7.39 -9.98 -4.93
N ALA A 20 6.27 -9.51 -5.48
CA ALA A 20 5.80 -9.95 -6.78
C ALA A 20 6.67 -9.41 -7.93
N THR A 21 7.06 -10.31 -8.84
CA THR A 21 7.77 -10.04 -10.09
C THR A 21 6.81 -9.54 -11.18
N GLU A 22 7.34 -8.94 -12.26
CA GLU A 22 6.50 -8.48 -13.38
C GLU A 22 5.67 -9.61 -14.00
N GLY A 23 6.22 -10.82 -14.10
CA GLY A 23 5.51 -11.98 -14.64
C GLY A 23 4.34 -12.47 -13.77
N GLU A 24 4.41 -12.30 -12.45
CA GLU A 24 3.30 -12.64 -11.55
C GLU A 24 2.14 -11.66 -11.70
N ALA A 25 2.44 -10.39 -11.95
CA ALA A 25 1.39 -9.40 -12.24
C ALA A 25 0.72 -9.63 -13.61
N ASP A 26 1.48 -10.05 -14.63
CA ASP A 26 0.89 -10.40 -15.93
C ASP A 26 -0.02 -11.63 -15.84
N LEU A 27 0.35 -12.62 -15.02
CA LEU A 27 -0.50 -13.78 -14.74
C LEU A 27 -1.77 -13.38 -13.98
N ALA A 28 -1.64 -12.52 -12.96
CA ALA A 28 -2.78 -11.99 -12.23
C ALA A 28 -3.75 -11.23 -13.17
N ALA A 29 -3.24 -10.46 -14.12
CA ALA A 29 -4.05 -9.76 -15.11
C ALA A 29 -4.78 -10.71 -16.06
N GLN A 30 -4.16 -11.83 -16.44
CA GLN A 30 -4.82 -12.86 -17.26
C GLN A 30 -5.93 -13.59 -16.47
N ILE A 31 -5.70 -13.88 -15.19
CA ILE A 31 -6.71 -14.48 -14.30
C ILE A 31 -7.87 -13.52 -14.06
N ALA A 32 -7.60 -12.21 -13.90
CA ALA A 32 -8.63 -11.18 -13.77
C ALA A 32 -9.58 -11.14 -14.98
N GLN A 33 -9.05 -11.37 -16.17
CA GLN A 33 -9.82 -11.43 -17.42
C GLN A 33 -10.68 -12.70 -17.50
N SER A 34 -10.21 -13.83 -16.98
CA SER A 34 -10.97 -15.09 -16.97
C SER A 34 -11.98 -15.19 -15.82
N ALA A 35 -11.75 -14.52 -14.69
CA ALA A 35 -12.62 -14.47 -13.52
C ALA A 35 -13.82 -13.50 -13.66
N GLY A 36 -14.03 -12.93 -14.85
CA GLY A 36 -15.20 -12.09 -15.13
C GLY A 36 -15.13 -10.66 -14.59
N GLY A 37 -13.94 -10.17 -14.23
CA GLY A 37 -13.73 -8.77 -13.88
C GLY A 37 -14.38 -8.31 -12.58
N ARG A 38 -14.31 -9.15 -11.54
CA ARG A 38 -14.70 -8.77 -10.19
C ARG A 38 -13.92 -7.52 -9.74
N THR A 39 -14.66 -6.52 -9.28
CA THR A 39 -14.10 -5.27 -8.79
C THR A 39 -14.10 -5.22 -7.27
N MET A 40 -13.15 -4.48 -6.70
CA MET A 40 -13.03 -4.20 -5.27
C MET A 40 -12.99 -2.69 -5.07
N SER A 41 -13.71 -2.17 -4.08
CA SER A 41 -13.60 -0.77 -3.71
C SER A 41 -12.37 -0.58 -2.82
N ILE A 42 -11.54 0.42 -3.13
CA ILE A 42 -10.38 0.79 -2.33
C ILE A 42 -10.62 2.19 -1.79
N ARG A 43 -10.54 2.35 -0.47
CA ARG A 43 -10.58 3.64 0.20
C ARG A 43 -9.18 4.04 0.60
N PHE A 44 -8.83 5.29 0.35
CA PHE A 44 -7.55 5.87 0.73
C PHE A 44 -7.73 6.82 1.89
N ASP A 45 -7.01 6.54 2.97
CA ASP A 45 -6.94 7.41 4.13
C ASP A 45 -5.52 7.96 4.28
N ALA A 46 -5.44 9.21 4.71
CA ALA A 46 -4.21 9.95 4.85
C ALA A 46 -4.29 10.82 6.10
N THR A 47 -3.41 10.51 7.05
CA THR A 47 -3.30 11.19 8.33
C THR A 47 -1.85 11.67 8.53
N THR A 48 -1.68 12.73 9.31
CA THR A 48 -0.37 13.24 9.75
C THR A 48 -0.36 13.28 11.28
N SER A 49 0.80 13.03 11.87
CA SER A 49 1.00 13.20 13.30
C SER A 49 0.91 14.68 13.68
N HIS A 50 0.51 14.97 14.92
CA HIS A 50 0.29 16.35 15.40
C HIS A 50 1.56 17.22 15.33
N ASP A 51 2.74 16.60 15.44
CA ASP A 51 4.06 17.22 15.39
C ASP A 51 4.62 17.39 13.95
N LEU A 52 3.86 16.97 12.93
CA LEU A 52 4.19 17.12 11.52
C LEU A 52 3.23 18.11 10.86
N PRO A 53 3.61 19.40 10.70
CA PRO A 53 2.77 20.43 10.10
C PRO A 53 2.68 20.30 8.57
N TRP A 54 2.27 19.14 8.09
CA TRP A 54 2.08 18.83 6.68
C TRP A 54 0.60 18.72 6.36
N THR A 55 0.23 19.11 5.14
CA THR A 55 -1.04 18.70 4.54
C THR A 55 -0.76 17.43 3.76
N PHE A 56 -1.34 16.31 4.18
CA PHE A 56 -1.24 15.04 3.45
C PHE A 56 -2.65 14.52 3.14
N LYS A 57 -2.93 14.26 1.87
CA LYS A 57 -4.26 13.82 1.43
C LYS A 57 -4.15 12.94 0.17
N PRO A 58 -5.07 11.98 -0.01
CA PRO A 58 -5.18 11.32 -1.30
C PRO A 58 -5.74 12.29 -2.34
N ALA A 59 -5.33 12.13 -3.59
CA ALA A 59 -5.93 12.87 -4.72
C ALA A 59 -7.39 12.43 -4.93
N GLN A 60 -7.67 11.15 -4.69
CA GLN A 60 -9.00 10.55 -4.76
C GLN A 60 -9.22 9.70 -3.50
N PRO A 61 -10.29 9.92 -2.71
CA PRO A 61 -10.51 9.22 -1.44
C PRO A 61 -10.96 7.77 -1.61
N THR A 62 -11.48 7.43 -2.79
CA THR A 62 -11.97 6.08 -3.12
C THR A 62 -11.69 5.78 -4.59
N ASP A 63 -11.46 4.52 -4.88
CA ASP A 63 -11.24 4.00 -6.23
C ASP A 63 -11.90 2.62 -6.35
N THR A 64 -12.21 2.18 -7.57
CA THR A 64 -12.81 0.87 -7.84
C THR A 64 -11.93 0.14 -8.82
N VAL A 65 -11.23 -0.87 -8.33
CA VAL A 65 -10.21 -1.59 -9.10
C VAL A 65 -10.69 -2.96 -9.49
N GLN A 66 -10.25 -3.44 -10.65
CA GLN A 66 -10.44 -4.84 -11.00
C GLN A 66 -9.40 -5.69 -10.26
N ILE A 67 -9.86 -6.73 -9.56
CA ILE A 67 -8.98 -7.65 -8.84
C ILE A 67 -8.02 -8.31 -9.86
N GLY A 68 -6.73 -8.35 -9.54
CA GLY A 68 -5.65 -8.84 -10.39
C GLY A 68 -5.04 -7.81 -11.33
N ILE A 69 -5.61 -6.60 -11.43
CA ILE A 69 -5.10 -5.52 -12.26
C ILE A 69 -4.37 -4.49 -11.40
N ARG A 70 -3.24 -4.00 -11.91
CA ARG A 70 -2.46 -2.93 -11.28
C ARG A 70 -3.18 -1.60 -11.42
N ASP A 71 -3.18 -0.84 -10.33
CA ASP A 71 -3.73 0.51 -10.30
C ASP A 71 -2.82 1.49 -9.56
N LEU A 72 -3.02 2.78 -9.81
CA LEU A 72 -2.19 3.88 -9.34
C LEU A 72 -2.99 4.87 -8.50
N ALA A 73 -2.81 4.82 -7.19
CA ALA A 73 -3.29 5.86 -6.30
C ALA A 73 -2.27 7.01 -6.25
N THR A 74 -2.72 8.25 -6.15
CA THR A 74 -1.81 9.40 -5.97
C THR A 74 -2.14 10.10 -4.67
N TYR A 75 -1.12 10.40 -3.88
CA TYR A 75 -1.22 11.25 -2.70
C TYR A 75 -0.50 12.57 -2.93
N THR A 76 -0.92 13.61 -2.22
CA THR A 76 -0.27 14.91 -2.21
C THR A 76 0.20 15.21 -0.79
N ALA A 77 1.47 15.55 -0.64
CA ALA A 77 2.06 15.99 0.62
C ALA A 77 2.62 17.41 0.45
N ARG A 78 2.28 18.31 1.40
CA ARG A 78 2.78 19.69 1.42
C ARG A 78 3.28 20.06 2.79
N ASN A 79 4.50 20.59 2.87
CA ASN A 79 5.01 21.17 4.11
C ASN A 79 4.44 22.59 4.31
N ASN A 80 3.67 22.80 5.37
CA ASN A 80 3.07 24.10 5.69
C ASN A 80 3.92 24.94 6.66
N SER A 81 5.10 24.44 7.06
CA SER A 81 6.01 25.17 7.94
C SER A 81 7.05 25.99 7.17
N ASP A 82 7.75 26.85 7.91
CA ASP A 82 8.84 27.69 7.39
C ASP A 82 10.22 27.01 7.48
N VAL A 83 10.26 25.74 7.90
CA VAL A 83 11.51 24.96 8.02
C VAL A 83 11.43 23.66 7.21
N PRO A 84 12.57 23.14 6.70
CA PRO A 84 12.58 21.81 6.12
C PRO A 84 12.23 20.78 7.20
N ILE A 85 11.33 19.85 6.88
CA ILE A 85 10.95 18.76 7.78
C ILE A 85 11.14 17.46 7.03
N THR A 86 11.69 16.47 7.73
CA THR A 86 11.76 15.09 7.27
C THR A 86 10.61 14.31 7.90
N GLY A 87 9.83 13.61 7.09
CA GLY A 87 8.74 12.75 7.51
C GLY A 87 8.97 11.30 7.09
N THR A 88 8.49 10.37 7.90
CA THR A 88 8.43 8.93 7.60
C THR A 88 6.98 8.47 7.60
N ALA A 89 6.62 7.50 6.77
CA ALA A 89 5.25 7.05 6.63
C ALA A 89 5.09 5.60 7.10
N THR A 90 4.12 5.40 7.99
CA THR A 90 3.57 4.08 8.31
C THR A 90 2.27 3.87 7.54
N PHE A 91 1.94 2.62 7.22
CA PHE A 91 0.69 2.29 6.56
C PHE A 91 0.01 1.10 7.21
N ASN A 92 -1.31 1.01 7.04
CA ASN A 92 -2.16 -0.09 7.48
C ASN A 92 -3.17 -0.44 6.37
N VAL A 93 -3.59 -1.69 6.31
CA VAL A 93 -4.65 -2.17 5.40
C VAL A 93 -5.76 -2.80 6.23
N GLU A 94 -7.00 -2.35 5.99
CA GLU A 94 -8.19 -2.87 6.64
C GLU A 94 -9.21 -3.35 5.62
N PRO A 95 -9.95 -4.44 5.88
CA PRO A 95 -9.81 -5.31 7.05
C PRO A 95 -8.53 -6.17 6.96
N GLU A 96 -8.03 -6.67 8.11
CA GLU A 96 -6.73 -7.35 8.22
C GLU A 96 -6.60 -8.54 7.24
N GLN A 97 -7.67 -9.32 7.05
CA GLN A 97 -7.69 -10.44 6.12
C GLN A 97 -7.49 -10.04 4.64
N ALA A 98 -7.77 -8.78 4.28
CA ALA A 98 -7.51 -8.26 2.94
C ALA A 98 -6.04 -7.82 2.77
N GLY A 99 -5.34 -7.57 3.87
CA GLY A 99 -3.94 -7.12 3.87
C GLY A 99 -2.99 -8.11 3.19
N GLN A 100 -3.24 -9.42 3.30
CA GLN A 100 -2.42 -10.45 2.64
C GLN A 100 -2.57 -10.48 1.11
N TYR A 101 -3.69 -9.96 0.59
CA TYR A 101 -3.98 -9.90 -0.84
C TYR A 101 -3.68 -8.55 -1.46
N PHE A 102 -3.55 -7.50 -0.64
CA PHE A 102 -3.23 -6.16 -1.09
C PHE A 102 -1.71 -6.01 -1.28
N ASN A 103 -1.26 -6.17 -2.51
CA ASN A 103 0.17 -6.12 -2.85
C ASN A 103 0.56 -4.73 -3.35
N LYS A 104 1.37 -4.03 -2.55
CA LYS A 104 1.95 -2.73 -2.94
C LYS A 104 3.27 -2.95 -3.68
N ILE A 105 3.30 -2.61 -4.97
CA ILE A 105 4.46 -2.84 -5.84
C ILE A 105 5.57 -1.81 -5.59
N GLN A 106 5.22 -0.56 -5.25
CA GLN A 106 6.20 0.52 -5.13
C GLN A 106 5.94 1.40 -3.92
N CYS A 107 6.89 1.40 -2.99
CA CYS A 107 6.67 1.87 -1.63
C CYS A 107 7.54 3.07 -1.28
N PHE A 108 6.93 4.26 -1.20
CA PHE A 108 7.52 5.43 -0.53
C PHE A 108 7.67 5.25 1.00
N CYS A 109 7.06 4.20 1.61
CA CYS A 109 7.05 4.02 3.07
C CYS A 109 8.44 3.73 3.67
N PHE A 110 9.43 3.40 2.86
CA PHE A 110 10.76 3.04 3.37
C PHE A 110 11.80 4.14 3.20
N THR A 111 11.41 5.29 2.67
CA THR A 111 12.35 6.39 2.47
C THR A 111 11.81 7.64 3.12
N GLU A 112 12.53 8.12 4.12
CA GLU A 112 12.36 9.46 4.67
C GLU A 112 12.16 10.48 3.54
N GLN A 113 11.09 11.26 3.65
CA GLN A 113 10.79 12.32 2.71
C GLN A 113 11.11 13.66 3.36
N THR A 114 12.05 14.40 2.79
CA THR A 114 12.34 15.77 3.24
C THR A 114 11.61 16.75 2.35
N LEU A 115 10.68 17.51 2.93
CA LEU A 115 9.98 18.58 2.24
C LEU A 115 10.49 19.94 2.71
N GLN A 116 10.89 20.78 1.76
CA GLN A 116 11.26 22.17 1.99
C GLN A 116 10.03 23.01 2.39
N PRO A 117 10.21 24.19 3.00
CA PRO A 117 9.12 25.09 3.34
C PRO A 117 8.20 25.37 2.15
N GLY A 118 6.90 25.14 2.31
CA GLY A 118 5.90 25.33 1.26
C GLY A 118 5.95 24.33 0.10
N GLN A 119 6.91 23.40 0.08
CA GLN A 119 7.04 22.41 -0.99
C GLN A 119 5.87 21.44 -0.96
N GLU A 120 5.30 21.21 -2.14
CA GLU A 120 4.28 20.19 -2.39
C GLU A 120 4.83 19.13 -3.35
N VAL A 121 4.58 17.87 -3.06
CA VAL A 121 4.98 16.73 -3.89
C VAL A 121 3.82 15.77 -4.12
N SER A 122 3.81 15.13 -5.28
CA SER A 122 2.89 14.05 -5.60
C SER A 122 3.59 12.70 -5.40
N MET A 123 2.94 11.82 -4.66
CA MET A 123 3.44 10.51 -4.25
C MET A 123 2.55 9.41 -4.85
N PRO A 124 2.90 8.88 -6.04
CA PRO A 124 2.17 7.78 -6.66
C PRO A 124 2.41 6.44 -5.94
N VAL A 125 1.35 5.70 -5.67
CA VAL A 125 1.37 4.36 -5.07
C VAL A 125 0.81 3.39 -6.09
N LEU A 126 1.68 2.52 -6.61
CA LEU A 126 1.29 1.41 -7.47
C LEU A 126 0.92 0.19 -6.61
N TYR A 127 -0.29 -0.32 -6.80
CA TYR A 127 -0.84 -1.44 -6.02
C TYR A 127 -1.68 -2.37 -6.92
N TYR A 128 -1.99 -3.57 -6.43
CA TYR A 128 -3.01 -4.44 -7.00
C TYR A 128 -3.59 -5.33 -5.89
N VAL A 129 -4.80 -5.84 -6.12
CA VAL A 129 -5.41 -6.88 -5.28
C VAL A 129 -5.15 -8.24 -5.93
N ASP A 130 -4.60 -9.18 -5.18
CA ASP A 130 -4.32 -10.53 -5.68
C ASP A 130 -5.63 -11.28 -6.00
N PRO A 131 -5.74 -11.93 -7.17
CA PRO A 131 -6.89 -12.78 -7.51
C PRO A 131 -7.18 -13.89 -6.51
N ALA A 132 -6.18 -14.36 -5.75
CA ALA A 132 -6.39 -15.33 -4.68
C ALA A 132 -7.42 -14.87 -3.63
N ALA A 133 -7.66 -13.56 -3.50
CA ALA A 133 -8.73 -13.01 -2.67
C ALA A 133 -10.14 -13.49 -3.08
N LEU A 134 -10.34 -13.91 -4.33
CA LEU A 134 -11.63 -14.40 -4.81
C LEU A 134 -11.93 -15.83 -4.35
N ASP A 135 -10.89 -16.59 -4.00
CA ASP A 135 -10.99 -18.00 -3.63
C ASP A 135 -10.91 -18.20 -2.09
N ASP A 136 -10.74 -17.12 -1.31
CA ASP A 136 -10.66 -17.16 0.15
C ASP A 136 -12.01 -16.85 0.81
N GLU A 137 -12.49 -17.79 1.63
CA GLU A 137 -13.71 -17.65 2.43
C GLU A 137 -13.64 -16.45 3.40
N LEU A 138 -12.45 -16.06 3.86
CA LEU A 138 -12.28 -14.88 4.73
C LEU A 138 -12.53 -13.56 4.01
N MET A 139 -12.40 -13.55 2.68
CA MET A 139 -12.70 -12.39 1.83
C MET A 139 -14.17 -12.34 1.41
N GLU A 140 -14.97 -13.36 1.75
CA GLU A 140 -16.39 -13.38 1.43
C GLU A 140 -17.12 -12.25 2.17
N GLY A 141 -17.75 -11.35 1.41
CA GLY A 141 -18.45 -10.17 1.95
C GLY A 141 -17.56 -8.94 2.20
N VAL A 142 -16.26 -9.00 1.91
CA VAL A 142 -15.41 -7.80 1.91
C VAL A 142 -15.67 -7.01 0.62
N GLU A 143 -16.37 -5.89 0.74
CA GLU A 143 -16.68 -5.01 -0.40
C GLU A 143 -15.68 -3.85 -0.58
N GLN A 144 -14.99 -3.50 0.51
CA GLN A 144 -14.09 -2.35 0.55
C GLN A 144 -12.82 -2.66 1.35
N ILE A 145 -11.66 -2.32 0.77
CA ILE A 145 -10.36 -2.33 1.43
C ILE A 145 -9.96 -0.88 1.70
N THR A 146 -9.55 -0.56 2.92
CA THR A 146 -9.05 0.77 3.28
C THR A 146 -7.53 0.71 3.44
N LEU A 147 -6.84 1.53 2.66
CA LEU A 147 -5.40 1.74 2.75
C LEU A 147 -5.16 3.06 3.49
N SER A 148 -4.70 2.96 4.74
CA SER A 148 -4.49 4.10 5.61
C SER A 148 -3.01 4.43 5.72
N TYR A 149 -2.63 5.66 5.40
CA TYR A 149 -1.27 6.19 5.58
C TYR A 149 -1.24 7.17 6.74
N THR A 150 -0.24 7.04 7.61
CA THR A 150 0.07 8.04 8.62
C THR A 150 1.52 8.48 8.48
N PHE A 151 1.72 9.78 8.25
CA PHE A 151 3.05 10.39 8.27
C PHE A 151 3.40 10.89 9.67
N HIS A 152 4.63 10.59 10.10
CA HIS A 152 5.23 11.04 11.35
C HIS A 152 6.48 11.83 11.04
N ARG A 153 6.87 12.76 11.91
CA ARG A 153 8.17 13.43 11.78
C ARG A 153 9.30 12.42 12.00
N ALA A 154 10.31 12.44 11.15
CA ALA A 154 11.45 11.51 11.23
C ALA A 154 12.44 11.80 12.37
N ASN A 155 12.04 12.57 13.39
CA ASN A 155 12.86 12.89 14.54
C ASN A 155 12.31 12.19 15.78
N GLU A 156 12.59 10.90 15.86
CA GLU A 156 12.85 10.12 17.08
C GLU A 156 13.20 8.72 16.57
N GLU A 157 14.47 8.54 16.17
CA GLU A 157 15.08 7.21 16.29
C GLU A 157 14.75 6.73 17.70
N GLY A 158 14.09 5.57 17.77
CA GLY A 158 13.66 4.99 19.03
C GLY A 158 14.76 5.07 20.09
N SER A 159 14.37 5.58 21.25
CA SER A 159 15.08 5.34 22.50
C SER A 159 15.28 3.84 22.76
#